data_AF-A0A8T6VKM6-F1
#
_entry.id   AF-A0A8T6VKM6-F1
#
_cell.length_a   1.000
_cell.length_b   1.000
_cell.length_c   1.000
_cell.angle_alpha   90.00
_cell.angle_beta   90.00
_cell.angle_gamma   90.00
#
_symmetry.space_group_name_H-M   'P 1'
#
loop_
_entity.id
_entity.type
_entity.pdbx_description
1 polymer ?
#
loop_
_entity_poly.entity_id
_entity_poly.type
_entity_poly.pdbx_seq_one_letter_code
_entity_poly.pdbx_strand_id
1 'polypeptide(L)' 'IAGGYDRCYCGLVKHTRQAFPKLTYCWCSVGWYKQLFESALEKPIEVEIKQAIISGAKSCEFTIHI' A
#
# COMPACT_ATOMS: atom_id res chain seq x y z
N ILE A 1 0.31 12.00 6.42
CA ILE A 1 -0.95 11.26 6.68
C ILE A 1 -0.64 9.76 6.64
N ALA A 2 -1.38 8.91 7.38
CA ALA A 2 -1.21 7.46 7.35
C ALA A 2 -2.42 6.79 6.69
N GLY A 3 -2.17 5.88 5.75
CA GLY A 3 -3.18 5.01 5.14
C GLY A 3 -2.90 3.55 5.48
N GLY A 4 -3.92 2.70 5.50
CA GLY A 4 -3.70 1.30 5.83
C GLY A 4 -4.90 0.38 5.61
N TYR A 5 -4.63 -0.91 5.70
CA TYR A 5 -5.62 -1.98 5.58
C TYR A 5 -5.39 -3.02 6.68
N ASP A 6 -6.48 -3.49 7.28
CA ASP A 6 -6.50 -4.56 8.29
C ASP A 6 -6.42 -5.97 7.69
N ARG A 7 -6.73 -6.10 6.39
CA ARG A 7 -6.60 -7.33 5.60
C ARG A 7 -6.16 -7.03 4.17
N CYS A 8 -5.63 -8.03 3.47
CA CYS A 8 -5.25 -7.87 2.06
C CYS A 8 -6.50 -7.89 1.16
N TYR A 9 -6.81 -6.75 0.53
CA TYR A 9 -7.93 -6.63 -0.41
C TYR A 9 -7.55 -6.95 -1.87
N CYS A 10 -6.27 -7.25 -2.16
CA CYS A 10 -5.81 -7.48 -3.52
C CYS A 10 -6.39 -8.78 -4.11
N GLY A 11 -7.16 -8.67 -5.20
CA GLY A 11 -7.74 -9.84 -5.87
C GLY A 11 -6.71 -10.86 -6.39
N LEU A 12 -5.47 -10.43 -6.64
CA LEU A 12 -4.41 -11.27 -7.20
C LEU A 12 -3.70 -12.13 -6.15
N VAL A 13 -3.46 -11.57 -4.95
CA VAL A 13 -2.58 -12.20 -3.96
C VAL A 13 -3.22 -12.43 -2.60
N LYS A 14 -4.45 -11.98 -2.34
CA LYS A 14 -5.10 -12.11 -1.00
C LYS A 14 -5.23 -13.55 -0.48
N HIS A 15 -5.19 -14.55 -1.37
CA HIS A 15 -5.31 -15.98 -1.01
C HIS A 15 -3.96 -16.69 -0.94
N THR A 16 -2.85 -15.96 -1.04
CA THR A 16 -1.53 -16.52 -0.82
C THR A 16 -1.40 -17.09 0.59
N ARG A 17 -0.80 -18.28 0.68
CA ARG A 17 -0.50 -18.93 1.96
C ARG A 17 0.93 -18.68 2.43
N GLN A 18 1.80 -18.22 1.52
CA GLN A 18 3.21 -17.97 1.79
C GLN A 18 3.48 -16.46 1.73
N ALA A 19 4.31 -15.99 2.64
CA ALA A 19 4.77 -14.61 2.62
C ALA A 19 5.68 -14.39 1.41
N PHE A 20 5.49 -13.24 0.75
CA PHE A 20 6.37 -12.81 -0.33
C PHE A 20 7.59 -12.09 0.25
N PRO A 21 8.80 -12.37 -0.26
CA PRO A 21 10.00 -11.65 0.16
C PRO A 21 10.06 -10.21 -0.37
N LYS A 22 9.22 -9.87 -1.36
CA LYS A 22 9.19 -8.55 -2.01
C LYS A 22 7.78 -8.00 -2.00
N LEU A 23 7.68 -6.66 -1.94
CA LEU A 23 6.42 -5.92 -1.92
C LEU A 23 5.92 -5.53 -3.31
N THR A 24 6.35 -6.24 -4.36
CA THR A 24 6.08 -5.88 -5.77
C THR A 24 4.59 -5.62 -6.04
N TYR A 25 3.69 -6.43 -5.48
CA TYR A 25 2.25 -6.27 -5.66
C TYR A 25 1.65 -5.08 -4.90
N CYS A 26 2.28 -4.64 -3.80
CA CYS A 26 1.78 -3.55 -2.96
C CYS A 26 2.05 -2.16 -3.55
N TRP A 27 2.91 -2.04 -4.56
CA TRP A 27 3.08 -0.79 -5.32
C TRP A 27 1.80 -0.33 -6.01
N CYS A 28 0.85 -1.23 -6.26
CA CYS A 28 -0.48 -0.84 -6.74
C CYS A 28 -1.21 0.06 -5.72
N SER A 29 -1.15 -0.27 -4.42
CA SER A 29 -1.72 0.57 -3.36
C SER A 29 -1.00 1.91 -3.21
N VAL A 30 0.33 1.94 -3.41
CA VAL A 30 1.11 3.19 -3.45
C VAL A 30 0.58 4.09 -4.56
N GLY A 31 0.42 3.56 -5.77
CA GLY A 31 -0.14 4.30 -6.91
C GLY A 31 -1.55 4.83 -6.63
N TRP A 32 -2.40 4.03 -5.98
CA TRP A 32 -3.75 4.46 -5.59
C TRP A 32 -3.75 5.65 -4.64
N TYR A 33 -2.96 5.59 -3.56
CA TYR A 33 -2.84 6.72 -2.63
C TYR A 33 -2.23 7.94 -3.32
N LYS A 34 -1.16 7.75 -4.11
CA LYS A 34 -0.51 8.84 -4.84
C LYS A 34 -1.52 9.57 -5.73
N GLN A 35 -2.23 8.84 -6.61
CA GLN A 35 -3.25 9.43 -7.48
C GLN A 35 -4.35 10.14 -6.70
N LEU A 36 -4.86 9.54 -5.61
CA LEU A 36 -5.91 10.13 -4.79
C LEU A 36 -5.50 11.49 -4.22
N PHE A 37 -4.32 11.57 -3.59
CA PHE A 37 -3.84 12.78 -2.95
C PHE A 37 -3.34 13.82 -3.95
N GLU A 38 -2.63 13.43 -5.00
CA GLU A 38 -2.20 14.35 -6.06
C GLU A 38 -3.39 15.02 -6.76
N SER A 39 -4.47 14.26 -7.01
CA SER A 39 -5.68 14.81 -7.63
C SER A 39 -6.43 15.77 -6.70
N ALA A 40 -6.44 15.49 -5.40
CA ALA A 40 -7.13 16.33 -4.42
C ALA A 40 -6.34 17.59 -4.04
N LEU A 41 -5.01 17.55 -4.11
CA LEU A 41 -4.13 18.63 -3.65
C LEU A 41 -3.40 19.37 -4.79
N GLU A 42 -3.60 18.93 -6.03
CA GLU A 42 -3.04 19.51 -7.25
C GLU A 42 -1.50 19.68 -7.23
N LYS A 43 -0.80 18.77 -6.55
CA LYS A 43 0.66 18.78 -6.44
C LYS A 43 1.22 17.36 -6.35
N PRO A 44 2.50 17.13 -6.70
CA PRO A 44 3.13 15.82 -6.55
C PRO A 44 3.18 15.35 -5.09
N ILE A 45 2.90 14.06 -4.86
CA ILE A 45 2.88 13.44 -3.53
C ILE A 45 3.75 12.19 -3.52
N GLU A 46 4.51 12.02 -2.45
CA GLU A 46 5.28 10.81 -2.21
C GLU A 46 4.57 9.89 -1.22
N VAL A 47 4.56 8.59 -1.53
CA VAL A 47 3.91 7.57 -0.72
C VAL A 47 4.88 6.41 -0.50
N GLU A 48 5.13 6.10 0.76
CA GLU A 48 6.05 5.04 1.18
C GLU A 48 5.28 3.86 1.79
N ILE A 49 5.67 2.64 1.43
CA ILE A 49 5.16 1.41 2.08
C ILE A 49 6.00 1.14 3.33
N LYS A 50 5.38 1.15 4.52
CA LYS A 50 6.05 0.80 5.77
C LYS A 50 5.99 -0.69 6.06
N GLN A 51 4.83 -1.29 5.84
CA GLN A 51 4.63 -2.73 5.99
C GLN A 51 3.44 -3.19 5.15
N ALA A 52 3.41 -4.48 4.82
CA ALA A 52 2.31 -5.09 4.08
C ALA A 52 2.03 -6.52 4.54
N ILE A 53 0.76 -6.88 4.56
CA ILE A 53 0.30 -8.21 4.96
C ILE A 53 0.91 -9.31 4.09
N ILE A 54 1.15 -9.04 2.80
CA ILE A 54 1.69 -10.03 1.87
C ILE A 54 3.11 -10.50 2.24
N SER A 55 3.86 -9.71 3.03
CA SER A 55 5.19 -10.09 3.54
C SER A 55 5.13 -10.65 4.97
N GLY A 56 3.94 -10.98 5.47
CA GLY A 56 3.72 -11.54 6.81
C GLY A 56 3.43 -10.51 7.91
N ALA A 57 3.23 -9.24 7.58
CA ALA A 57 2.82 -8.24 8.56
C ALA A 57 1.35 -8.41 9.01
N LYS A 58 0.97 -7.79 10.13
CA LYS A 58 -0.41 -7.84 10.65
C LYS A 58 -1.37 -6.91 9.90
N SER A 59 -0.85 -5.83 9.34
CA SER A 59 -1.58 -4.79 8.62
C SER A 59 -0.73 -4.28 7.45
N CYS A 60 -1.39 -3.62 6.49
CA CYS A 60 -0.70 -2.78 5.52
C CYS A 60 -0.66 -1.34 6.06
N GLU A 61 0.48 -0.68 5.95
CA GLU A 61 0.65 0.71 6.38
C GLU A 61 1.46 1.50 5.34
N PHE A 62 0.96 2.70 5.05
CA PHE A 62 1.51 3.61 4.06
C PHE A 62 1.68 4.99 4.70
N THR A 63 2.82 5.62 4.48
CA THR A 63 3.06 7.02 4.85
C THR A 63 2.89 7.90 3.62
N ILE A 64 1.98 8.86 3.70
CA ILE A 64 1.73 9.86 2.66
C ILE A 64 2.38 11.18 3.08
N HIS A 65 3.35 11.63 2.28
CA HIS A 65 4.11 12.86 2.48
C HIS A 65 3.47 13.99 1.68
N ILE A 66 2.93 14.97 2.40
CA ILE A 66 2.15 16.09 1.84
C ILE A 66 2.88 17.39 2.14
#